data_AF-A0AAD8GZT8-F1
#
_entry.id   AF-A0AAD8GZT8-F1
#
_cell.length_a   1.000
_cell.length_b   1.000
_cell.length_c   1.000
_cell.angle_alpha   90.00
_cell.angle_beta   90.00
_cell.angle_gamma   90.00
#
_symmetry.space_group_name_H-M   'P 1'
#
loop_
_entity.id
_entity.type
_entity.pdbx_description
1 polymer ?
#
loop_
_entity_poly.entity_id
_entity_poly.type
_entity_poly.pdbx_seq_one_letter_code
_entity_poly.pdbx_strand_id
1 'polypeptide(L)'
;MSAGICGDHNHPTGLNVALAFDMDYARWLEEHQWLVNDLRSMVNSQLGDAELRILVDGIMSHYDEIFRLKGIAAKSYVFHMLSGMWKTPAERCFMWLGGFHSSELLKALETSYAPSINSLGYSNIIPIFM
;
A
#
# COMPACT_ATOMS: atom_id res chain seq x y z
N MET A 1 43.50 -4.78 -22.42
CA MET A 1 42.70 -3.58 -22.09
C MET A 1 41.46 -3.64 -22.97
N SER A 2 40.21 -3.70 -22.53
CA SER A 2 39.58 -3.82 -21.22
C SER A 2 38.28 -4.59 -21.46
N ALA A 3 37.91 -5.49 -20.56
CA ALA A 3 36.59 -6.10 -20.56
C ALA A 3 35.53 -5.00 -20.39
N GLY A 4 34.53 -4.97 -21.27
CA GLY A 4 33.33 -4.16 -21.10
C GLY A 4 32.36 -4.92 -20.20
N ILE A 5 32.25 -4.43 -18.97
CA ILE A 5 31.50 -5.05 -17.87
C ILE A 5 29.99 -5.06 -18.18
N CYS A 6 29.41 -6.25 -18.03
CA CYS A 6 27.97 -6.50 -17.86
C CYS A 6 27.45 -5.65 -16.68
N GLY A 7 26.67 -4.63 -16.99
CA GLY A 7 25.87 -3.89 -16.02
C GLY A 7 24.44 -4.42 -16.04
N ASP A 8 24.23 -5.62 -15.48
CA ASP A 8 22.90 -6.15 -15.20
C ASP A 8 22.23 -5.28 -14.12
N HIS A 9 21.57 -4.21 -14.53
CA HIS A 9 20.66 -3.45 -13.68
C HIS A 9 19.33 -4.21 -13.62
N ASN A 10 19.28 -5.23 -12.77
CA ASN A 10 18.03 -5.81 -12.25
C ASN A 10 17.31 -4.81 -11.33
N HIS A 11 17.05 -3.60 -11.81
CA HIS A 11 16.10 -2.72 -11.15
C HIS A 11 14.72 -3.32 -11.39
N PRO A 12 14.02 -3.81 -10.35
CA PRO A 12 12.67 -4.32 -10.54
C PRO A 12 11.83 -3.15 -11.03
N THR A 13 11.40 -3.21 -12.28
CA THR A 13 10.51 -2.19 -12.87
C THR A 13 9.30 -2.03 -11.94
N GLY A 14 8.79 -0.80 -11.77
CA GLY A 14 7.64 -0.51 -10.89
C GLY A 14 6.40 -1.40 -11.15
N LEU A 15 6.30 -1.97 -12.35
CA LEU A 15 5.27 -2.95 -12.71
C LEU A 15 5.49 -4.33 -12.07
N ASN A 16 6.74 -4.81 -11.96
CA ASN A 16 7.04 -6.10 -11.35
C ASN A 16 6.77 -6.10 -9.84
N VAL A 17 7.05 -5.00 -9.15
CA VAL A 17 6.73 -4.86 -7.72
C VAL A 17 5.22 -4.75 -7.47
N ALA A 18 4.49 -4.14 -8.41
CA ALA A 18 3.04 -4.03 -8.36
C ALA A 18 2.35 -5.39 -8.50
N LEU A 19 2.77 -6.19 -9.49
CA LEU A 19 2.26 -7.54 -9.72
C LEU A 19 2.60 -8.48 -8.56
N ALA A 20 3.82 -8.41 -8.02
CA ALA A 20 4.21 -9.20 -6.86
C ALA A 20 3.35 -8.87 -5.64
N PHE A 21 3.09 -7.59 -5.40
CA PHE A 21 2.20 -7.16 -4.32
C PHE A 21 0.77 -7.66 -4.52
N ASP A 22 0.21 -7.57 -5.74
CA ASP A 22 -1.14 -8.05 -6.01
C ASP A 22 -1.28 -9.56 -5.76
N MET A 23 -0.24 -10.34 -6.11
CA MET A 23 -0.19 -11.78 -5.85
C MET A 23 -0.09 -12.10 -4.35
N ASP A 24 0.79 -11.41 -3.62
CA ASP A 24 0.95 -11.63 -2.18
C ASP A 24 -0.28 -11.16 -1.40
N TYR A 25 -0.93 -10.08 -1.85
CA TYR A 25 -2.19 -9.61 -1.29
C TYR A 25 -3.33 -10.62 -1.50
N ALA A 26 -3.44 -11.22 -2.70
CA ALA A 26 -4.45 -12.23 -2.98
C ALA A 26 -4.30 -13.45 -2.07
N ARG A 27 -3.07 -13.94 -1.90
CA ARG A 27 -2.76 -15.03 -0.95
C ARG A 27 -3.13 -14.64 0.49
N TRP A 28 -2.73 -13.45 0.92
CA TRP A 28 -3.07 -12.94 2.25
C TRP A 28 -4.58 -12.90 2.49
N LEU A 29 -5.36 -12.52 1.46
CA LEU A 29 -6.82 -12.44 1.53
C LEU A 29 -7.47 -13.82 1.69
N GLU A 30 -6.97 -14.83 0.99
CA GLU A 30 -7.43 -16.22 1.12
C GLU A 30 -7.22 -16.74 2.55
N GLU A 31 -6.01 -16.55 3.09
CA GLU A 31 -5.66 -16.92 4.47
C GLU A 31 -6.49 -16.14 5.50
N HIS A 32 -6.72 -14.85 5.25
CA HIS A 32 -7.57 -14.01 6.11
C HIS A 32 -9.02 -14.51 6.14
N GLN A 33 -9.58 -14.88 4.98
CA GLN A 33 -10.93 -15.41 4.87
C GLN A 33 -11.06 -16.73 5.65
N TRP A 34 -10.03 -17.58 5.60
CA TRP A 34 -9.98 -18.80 6.39
C TRP A 34 -9.98 -18.52 7.90
N LEU A 35 -9.09 -17.64 8.38
CA LEU A 35 -9.00 -17.26 9.80
C LEU A 35 -10.31 -16.66 10.34
N VAL A 36 -10.97 -15.80 9.56
CA VAL A 36 -12.26 -15.20 9.95
C VAL A 36 -13.37 -16.24 10.03
N ASN A 37 -13.39 -17.19 9.09
CA ASN A 37 -14.36 -18.29 9.11
C ASN A 37 -14.14 -19.21 10.33
N ASP A 38 -12.88 -19.49 10.65
CA ASP A 38 -12.53 -20.30 11.83
C ASP A 38 -12.92 -19.59 13.13
N LEU A 39 -12.67 -18.28 13.23
CA LEU A 39 -13.10 -17.46 14.36
C LEU A 39 -14.61 -17.51 14.54
N ARG A 40 -15.36 -17.35 13.45
CA ARG A 40 -16.81 -17.44 13.47
C ARG A 40 -17.28 -18.84 13.92
N SER A 41 -16.62 -19.90 13.47
CA SER A 41 -16.92 -21.27 13.88
C SER A 41 -16.72 -21.46 15.38
N MET A 42 -15.56 -21.06 15.93
CA MET A 42 -15.26 -21.23 17.36
C MET A 42 -16.16 -20.41 18.27
N VAL A 43 -16.49 -19.17 17.87
CA VAL A 43 -17.44 -18.33 18.61
C VAL A 43 -18.83 -18.98 18.62
N ASN A 44 -19.25 -19.60 17.51
CA ASN A 44 -20.53 -20.28 17.43
C ASN A 44 -20.57 -21.61 18.20
N SER A 45 -19.44 -22.31 18.35
CA SER A 45 -19.34 -23.57 19.11
C SER A 45 -19.08 -23.37 20.60
N GLN A 46 -18.94 -22.13 21.09
CA GLN A 46 -18.62 -21.81 22.49
C GLN A 46 -17.37 -22.55 23.00
N LEU A 47 -16.36 -22.69 22.13
CA LEU A 47 -15.02 -23.18 22.52
C LEU A 47 -14.38 -22.25 23.56
N GLY A 48 -13.45 -22.78 24.35
CA GLY A 48 -12.94 -22.11 25.55
C GLY A 48 -12.13 -20.84 25.24
N ASP A 49 -12.19 -19.86 26.14
CA ASP A 49 -11.51 -18.55 26.04
C ASP A 49 -10.01 -18.64 25.67
N ALA A 50 -9.33 -19.74 26.04
CA ALA A 50 -7.93 -19.96 25.73
C ALA A 50 -7.67 -20.17 24.23
N GLU A 51 -8.51 -20.96 23.55
CA GLU A 51 -8.41 -21.23 22.11
C GLU A 51 -8.79 -19.98 21.30
N LEU A 52 -9.83 -19.27 21.76
CA LEU A 52 -10.23 -17.99 21.18
C LEU A 52 -9.09 -16.98 21.22
N ARG A 53 -8.35 -16.88 22.34
CA ARG A 53 -7.22 -15.96 22.46
C ARG A 53 -6.08 -16.31 21.49
N ILE A 54 -5.74 -17.59 21.35
CA ILE A 54 -4.73 -18.04 20.39
C ILE A 54 -5.11 -17.63 18.96
N LEU A 55 -6.38 -17.81 18.58
CA LEU A 55 -6.82 -17.44 17.24
C LEU A 55 -6.82 -15.92 17.03
N VAL A 56 -7.24 -15.14 18.03
CA VAL A 56 -7.18 -13.68 17.97
C VAL A 56 -5.73 -13.21 17.82
N ASP A 57 -4.80 -13.77 18.58
CA ASP A 57 -3.37 -13.46 18.45
C ASP A 57 -2.84 -13.82 17.05
N GLY A 58 -3.27 -14.96 16.50
CA GLY A 58 -2.98 -15.36 15.12
C GLY A 58 -3.51 -14.38 14.07
N ILE A 59 -4.76 -13.91 14.24
CA ILE A 59 -5.37 -12.89 13.36
C ILE A 59 -4.62 -11.56 13.46
N MET A 60 -4.24 -11.13 14.66
CA MET A 60 -3.48 -9.89 14.85
C MET A 60 -2.11 -9.96 14.17
N SER A 61 -1.40 -11.08 14.33
CA SER A 61 -0.14 -11.30 13.61
C SER A 61 -0.34 -11.35 12.09
N HIS A 62 -1.46 -11.89 11.61
CA HIS A 62 -1.80 -11.88 10.17
C HIS A 62 -2.04 -10.46 9.66
N TYR A 63 -2.62 -9.58 10.48
CA TYR A 63 -2.79 -8.17 10.13
C TYR A 63 -1.46 -7.42 10.00
N ASP A 64 -0.48 -7.70 10.86
CA ASP A 64 0.85 -7.08 10.76
C ASP A 64 1.48 -7.33 9.39
N GLU A 65 1.27 -8.51 8.82
CA GLU A 65 1.77 -8.87 7.50
C GLU A 65 1.17 -8.02 6.38
N ILE A 66 -0.14 -7.72 6.42
CA ILE A 66 -0.75 -6.86 5.41
C ILE A 66 -0.28 -5.40 5.50
N PHE A 67 0.00 -4.91 6.71
CA PHE A 67 0.60 -3.60 6.90
C PHE A 67 2.02 -3.56 6.34
N ARG A 68 2.81 -4.62 6.53
CA ARG A 68 4.15 -4.77 5.96
C ARG A 68 4.12 -4.76 4.44
N LEU A 69 3.24 -5.55 3.82
CA LEU A 69 3.07 -5.60 2.35
C LEU A 69 2.68 -4.23 1.80
N LYS A 70 1.69 -3.57 2.41
CA LYS A 70 1.26 -2.21 2.03
C LYS A 70 2.40 -1.20 2.16
N GLY A 71 3.20 -1.30 3.22
CA GLY A 71 4.37 -0.45 3.44
C GLY A 71 5.46 -0.62 2.36
N ILE A 72 5.68 -1.83 1.87
CA ILE A 72 6.61 -2.10 0.76
C ILE A 72 6.07 -1.50 -0.55
N ALA A 73 4.80 -1.73 -0.87
CA ALA A 73 4.16 -1.17 -2.07
C ALA A 73 4.13 0.37 -2.05
N ALA A 74 3.92 0.98 -0.88
CA ALA A 74 3.96 2.43 -0.69
C ALA A 74 5.32 3.04 -1.04
N LYS A 75 6.41 2.35 -0.64
CA LYS A 75 7.79 2.81 -0.86
C LYS A 75 8.20 2.68 -2.33
N SER A 76 7.68 1.69 -3.05
CA SER A 76 8.08 1.43 -4.44
C SER A 76 7.23 2.21 -5.45
N TYR A 77 5.91 2.30 -5.27
CA TYR A 77 5.02 3.02 -6.18
C TYR A 77 3.68 3.37 -5.53
N VAL A 78 3.60 4.56 -4.91
CA VAL A 78 2.39 5.04 -4.21
C VAL A 78 1.13 5.06 -5.10
N PHE A 79 1.28 5.26 -6.41
CA PHE A 79 0.16 5.21 -7.35
C PHE A 79 -0.46 3.81 -7.44
N HIS A 80 0.33 2.73 -7.42
CA HIS A 80 -0.21 1.36 -7.40
C HIS A 80 -0.98 1.08 -6.11
N MET A 81 -0.57 1.69 -4.98
CA MET A 81 -1.38 1.62 -3.75
C MET A 81 -2.74 2.31 -3.86
N LEU A 82 -2.81 3.42 -4.60
CA LEU A 82 -4.03 4.24 -4.71
C LEU A 82 -4.99 3.75 -5.80
N SER A 83 -4.47 3.28 -6.94
CA SER A 83 -5.26 2.86 -8.10
C SER A 83 -5.22 1.35 -8.39
N GLY A 84 -4.39 0.59 -7.68
CA GLY A 84 -4.18 -0.84 -7.91
C GLY A 84 -5.43 -1.69 -7.74
N MET A 85 -5.36 -2.90 -8.31
CA MET A 85 -6.47 -3.85 -8.38
C MET A 85 -6.75 -4.58 -7.07
N TRP A 86 -5.82 -4.51 -6.12
CA TRP A 86 -5.91 -5.14 -4.81
C TRP A 86 -7.02 -4.61 -3.90
N LYS A 87 -7.61 -3.45 -4.21
CA LYS A 87 -8.79 -2.92 -3.49
C LYS A 87 -10.06 -3.06 -4.31
N THR A 88 -11.16 -3.37 -3.61
CA THR A 88 -12.49 -3.32 -4.20
C THR A 88 -12.84 -1.87 -4.62
N PRO A 89 -13.73 -1.69 -5.62
CA PRO A 89 -14.22 -0.36 -5.97
C PRO A 89 -14.79 0.42 -4.78
N ALA A 90 -15.49 -0.26 -3.86
CA ALA A 90 -16.05 0.35 -2.65
C ALA A 90 -14.97 0.87 -1.70
N GLU A 91 -13.94 0.05 -1.39
CA GLU A 91 -12.83 0.47 -0.53
C GLU A 91 -12.03 1.64 -1.12
N ARG A 92 -11.89 1.69 -2.45
CA ARG A 92 -11.31 2.85 -3.12
C ARG A 92 -12.16 4.09 -2.91
N CYS A 93 -13.47 4.01 -3.16
CA CYS A 93 -14.39 5.12 -2.89
C CYS A 93 -14.32 5.61 -1.44
N PHE A 94 -14.21 4.71 -0.46
CA PHE A 94 -14.11 5.11 0.95
C PHE A 94 -12.82 5.85 1.31
N MET A 95 -11.67 5.58 0.68
CA MET A 95 -10.48 6.43 0.92
C MET A 95 -10.64 7.82 0.29
N TRP A 96 -11.25 7.89 -0.90
CA TRP A 96 -11.52 9.17 -1.56
C TRP A 96 -12.52 10.02 -0.76
N LEU A 97 -13.58 9.40 -0.24
CA LEU A 97 -14.62 10.07 0.57
C LEU A 97 -14.19 10.28 2.03
N GLY A 98 -13.34 9.40 2.57
CA GLY A 98 -12.87 9.39 3.96
C GLY A 98 -11.73 10.36 4.28
N GLY A 99 -11.32 11.20 3.31
CA GLY A 99 -10.47 12.36 3.58
C GLY A 99 -9.00 12.23 3.17
N PHE A 100 -8.58 11.22 2.39
CA PHE A 100 -7.26 11.29 1.74
C PHE A 100 -7.31 12.34 0.62
N HIS A 101 -7.08 13.59 1.00
CA HIS A 101 -7.15 14.73 0.11
C HIS A 101 -5.84 14.77 -0.69
N SER A 102 -5.77 14.05 -1.81
CA SER A 102 -4.57 13.92 -2.65
C SER A 102 -3.92 15.27 -3.01
N SER A 103 -4.71 16.35 -3.01
CA SER A 103 -4.21 17.72 -3.20
C SER A 103 -3.43 18.28 -2.01
N GLU A 104 -3.63 17.82 -0.77
CA GLU A 104 -2.77 18.20 0.37
C GLU A 104 -1.36 17.60 0.23
N LEU A 105 -1.26 16.39 -0.33
CA LEU A 105 0.04 15.76 -0.62
C LEU A 105 0.76 16.51 -1.75
N LEU A 106 0.03 16.95 -2.79
CA LEU A 106 0.56 17.82 -3.85
C LEU A 106 1.00 19.19 -3.30
N LYS A 107 0.23 19.81 -2.41
CA LYS A 107 0.61 21.06 -1.74
C LYS A 107 1.84 20.91 -0.86
N ALA A 108 1.97 19.80 -0.13
CA ALA A 108 3.16 19.51 0.67
C ALA A 108 4.41 19.29 -0.21
N LEU A 109 4.25 18.65 -1.37
CA LEU A 109 5.31 18.52 -2.37
C LEU A 109 5.69 19.88 -2.97
N GLU A 110 4.72 20.71 -3.38
CA GLU A 110 4.97 22.08 -3.84
C GLU A 110 5.73 22.89 -2.79
N THR A 111 5.39 22.76 -1.52
CA THR A 111 6.08 23.45 -0.42
C THR A 111 7.54 22.96 -0.26
N SER A 112 7.81 21.68 -0.51
CA SER A 112 9.16 21.10 -0.47
C SER A 112 10.03 21.53 -1.67
N TYR A 113 9.43 21.71 -2.85
CA TYR A 113 10.14 22.18 -4.06
C TYR A 113 10.14 23.72 -4.21
N ALA A 114 9.28 24.44 -3.50
CA ALA A 114 9.22 25.92 -3.44
C ALA A 114 10.59 26.60 -3.21
N PRO A 115 11.45 26.16 -2.28
CA PRO A 115 12.74 26.82 -2.07
C PRO A 115 13.71 26.68 -3.25
N SER A 116 13.55 25.69 -4.15
CA SER A 116 14.42 25.56 -5.33
C SER A 116 13.91 26.36 -6.54
N ILE A 117 12.59 26.40 -6.76
CA ILE A 117 11.95 27.14 -7.86
C ILE A 117 11.96 28.66 -7.65
N ASN A 118 11.93 29.13 -6.40
CA ASN A 118 12.00 30.56 -6.08
C ASN A 118 13.38 31.17 -6.36
N SER A 119 14.44 30.37 -6.51
CA SER A 119 15.77 30.86 -6.93
C SER A 119 15.92 31.02 -8.46
N LEU A 120 14.97 30.48 -9.25
CA LEU A 120 15.01 30.49 -10.71
C LEU A 120 14.03 31.49 -11.36
N GLY A 121 13.33 32.30 -10.56
CA GLY A 121 12.54 33.44 -11.07
C GLY A 121 11.20 33.11 -11.73
N TYR A 122 10.69 31.88 -11.61
CA TYR A 122 9.41 31.46 -12.20
C TYR A 122 8.25 31.61 -11.22
N SER A 123 7.89 32.85 -10.89
CA SER A 123 6.82 33.16 -9.91
C SER A 123 5.38 33.06 -10.47
N ASN A 124 5.17 32.57 -11.69
CA ASN A 124 3.89 32.77 -12.43
C ASN A 124 3.27 31.53 -13.11
N ILE A 125 3.59 30.29 -12.71
CA ILE A 125 3.02 29.08 -13.35
C ILE A 125 1.95 28.37 -12.48
N ILE A 126 1.66 28.83 -11.26
CA ILE A 126 0.70 28.18 -10.34
C ILE A 126 -0.71 28.81 -10.38
N PRO A 127 -1.39 29.00 -11.53
CA PRO A 127 -2.85 28.98 -11.43
C PRO A 127 -3.51 28.29 -12.64
N ILE A 128 -3.35 26.97 -12.80
CA ILE A 128 -4.22 26.21 -13.73
C ILE A 128 -4.80 24.93 -13.10
N PHE A 129 -4.79 24.76 -11.78
CA PHE A 129 -5.62 23.70 -11.17
C PHE A 129 -6.14 24.14 -9.81
N MET A 130 -7.27 24.86 -9.84
CA MET A 130 -8.28 24.83 -8.78
C MET A 130 -9.63 24.56 -9.43
#